data_AF-A0A524NQ60-F1
#
_entry.id   AF-A0A524NQ60-F1
#
_cell.length_a   1.000
_cell.length_b   1.000
_cell.length_c   1.000
_cell.angle_alpha   90.00
_cell.angle_beta   90.00
_cell.angle_gamma   90.00
#
_symmetry.space_group_name_H-M   'P 1'
#
loop_
_entity.id
_entity.type
_entity.pdbx_description
1 polymer ?
#
loop_
_entity_poly.entity_id
_entity_poly.type
_entity_poly.pdbx_seq_one_letter_code
_entity_poly.pdbx_strand_id
1 'polypeptide(L)'
;MSVALAIAAGLAYLAATVVCAKTQTGTADKILRDLSVHCPDAWADVGAPLTVQAAVRDPDRRWERFVRERAYLSRCDTDLARRIDAFRRRSLLTFTSIAIVGAVVLYCLWQVELPSGSPRDSRPCLSVEERPCADLV
;
A
#
# COMPACT_ATOMS: atom_id res chain seq x y z
N MET A 1 -7.53 8.01 -22.13
CA MET A 1 -8.02 7.03 -21.14
C MET A 1 -9.17 7.70 -20.39
N SER A 2 -10.38 7.13 -20.36
CA SER A 2 -11.56 7.79 -19.78
C SER A 2 -11.49 7.80 -18.25
N VAL A 3 -11.83 8.93 -17.62
CA VAL A 3 -11.85 9.10 -16.15
C VAL A 3 -12.67 8.00 -15.45
N ALA A 4 -13.76 7.54 -16.08
CA ALA A 4 -14.58 6.43 -15.59
C ALA A 4 -13.80 5.11 -15.43
N LEU A 5 -12.86 4.82 -16.32
CA LEU A 5 -12.02 3.62 -16.25
C LEU A 5 -11.06 3.69 -15.04
N ALA A 6 -10.51 4.87 -14.77
CA ALA A 6 -9.60 5.10 -13.65
C ALA A 6 -10.33 4.98 -12.29
N ILE A 7 -11.55 5.51 -12.19
CA ILE A 7 -12.39 5.36 -10.99
C ILE A 7 -12.76 3.88 -10.76
N ALA A 8 -13.18 3.17 -11.82
CA ALA A 8 -13.51 1.75 -11.71
C ALA A 8 -12.30 0.90 -11.26
N ALA A 9 -11.11 1.18 -11.80
CA ALA A 9 -9.87 0.52 -11.39
C ALA A 9 -9.51 0.83 -9.93
N GLY A 10 -9.65 2.08 -9.50
CA GLY A 10 -9.42 2.49 -8.11
C GLY A 10 -10.36 1.81 -7.11
N LEU A 11 -11.65 1.71 -7.44
CA LEU A 11 -12.64 1.01 -6.61
C LEU A 11 -12.38 -0.50 -6.55
N ALA A 12 -12.05 -1.14 -7.67
CA ALA A 12 -11.71 -2.56 -7.71
C ALA A 12 -10.46 -2.86 -6.86
N TYR A 13 -9.46 -1.99 -6.91
CA TYR A 13 -8.26 -2.08 -6.09
C TYR A 13 -8.57 -1.90 -4.59
N LEU A 14 -9.40 -0.92 -4.22
CA LEU A 14 -9.87 -0.75 -2.84
C LEU A 14 -10.63 -2.00 -2.33
N ALA A 15 -11.52 -2.56 -3.13
CA ALA A 15 -12.23 -3.79 -2.76
C ALA A 15 -11.27 -4.96 -2.52
N ALA A 16 -10.28 -5.14 -3.41
CA ALA A 16 -9.26 -6.18 -3.28
C ALA A 16 -8.40 -6.01 -2.02
N THR A 17 -7.98 -4.78 -1.71
CA THR A 17 -7.19 -4.50 -0.49
C THR A 17 -7.99 -4.76 0.78
N VAL A 18 -9.29 -4.42 0.82
CA VAL A 18 -10.18 -4.71 1.95
C VAL A 18 -10.36 -6.23 2.16
N VAL A 19 -10.62 -6.99 1.09
CA VAL A 19 -10.74 -8.46 1.17
C VAL A 19 -9.43 -9.08 1.65
N CYS A 20 -8.30 -8.59 1.14
CA CYS A 20 -6.98 -9.04 1.57
C CYS A 20 -6.73 -8.74 3.06
N ALA A 21 -7.06 -7.53 3.53
CA ALA A 21 -6.92 -7.16 4.94
C ALA A 21 -7.79 -8.04 5.86
N LYS A 22 -9.04 -8.32 5.47
CA LYS A 22 -9.94 -9.20 6.23
C LYS A 22 -9.41 -10.63 6.32
N THR A 23 -8.95 -11.19 5.21
CA THR A 23 -8.38 -12.54 5.19
C THR A 23 -7.11 -12.64 6.04
N GLN A 24 -6.21 -11.66 5.95
CA GLN A 24 -5.02 -11.61 6.80
C GLN A 24 -5.36 -11.48 8.28
N THR A 25 -6.35 -10.67 8.63
CA THR A 25 -6.83 -10.53 10.03
C THR A 25 -7.33 -11.86 10.58
N GLY A 26 -8.14 -12.58 9.81
CA GLY A 26 -8.65 -13.90 10.21
C GLY A 26 -7.55 -14.95 10.37
N THR A 27 -6.51 -14.92 9.53
CA THR A 27 -5.33 -15.80 9.70
C THR A 27 -4.54 -15.44 10.95
N ALA A 28 -4.32 -14.16 11.22
CA ALA A 28 -3.62 -13.70 12.40
C ALA A 28 -4.38 -14.04 13.70
N ASP A 29 -5.70 -13.90 13.74
CA ASP A 29 -6.52 -14.34 14.88
C ASP A 29 -6.40 -15.85 15.14
N LYS A 30 -6.25 -16.67 14.08
CA LYS A 30 -5.98 -18.10 14.24
C LYS A 30 -4.59 -18.35 14.83
N ILE A 31 -3.57 -17.66 14.36
CA ILE A 31 -2.20 -17.76 14.90
C ILE A 31 -2.17 -17.36 16.38
N LEU A 32 -2.87 -16.30 16.76
CA LEU A 32 -3.00 -15.84 18.14
C LEU A 32 -3.64 -16.92 19.03
N ARG A 33 -4.73 -17.54 18.56
CA ARG A 33 -5.35 -18.67 19.28
C ARG A 33 -4.43 -19.88 19.36
N ASP A 34 -3.75 -20.25 18.28
CA ASP A 34 -2.80 -21.36 18.27
C ASP A 34 -1.66 -21.10 19.27
N LEU A 35 -1.18 -19.84 19.38
CA LEU A 35 -0.16 -19.46 20.37
C LEU A 35 -0.68 -19.64 21.79
N SER A 36 -1.95 -19.30 22.06
CA SER A 36 -2.56 -19.48 23.38
C SER A 36 -2.65 -20.94 23.83
N VAL A 37 -2.75 -21.87 22.88
CA VAL A 37 -2.89 -23.31 23.15
C VAL A 37 -1.52 -24.00 23.19
N HIS A 38 -0.64 -23.67 22.26
CA HIS A 38 0.62 -24.39 22.06
C HIS A 38 1.84 -23.73 22.70
N CYS A 39 1.76 -22.45 23.07
CA CYS A 39 2.83 -21.72 23.78
C CYS A 39 2.26 -20.79 24.86
N PRO A 40 1.61 -21.32 25.91
CA PRO A 40 0.91 -20.50 26.90
C PRO A 40 1.83 -19.49 27.62
N ASP A 41 3.09 -19.85 27.86
CA ASP A 41 4.05 -18.95 28.51
C ASP A 41 4.40 -17.75 27.63
N ALA A 42 4.74 -18.01 26.35
CA ALA A 42 4.98 -16.95 25.38
C ALA A 42 3.72 -16.10 25.12
N TRP A 43 2.53 -16.70 25.29
CA TRP A 43 1.25 -16.04 25.15
C TRP A 43 0.95 -15.06 26.29
N ALA A 44 1.25 -15.44 27.52
CA ALA A 44 1.11 -14.59 28.69
C ALA A 44 1.99 -13.33 28.56
N ASP A 45 3.21 -13.49 28.07
CA ASP A 45 4.17 -12.38 27.89
C ASP A 45 3.70 -11.32 26.90
N VAL A 46 2.94 -11.71 25.88
CA VAL A 46 2.36 -10.76 24.91
C VAL A 46 1.03 -10.15 25.37
N GLY A 47 0.60 -10.41 26.62
CA GLY A 47 -0.63 -9.88 27.19
C GLY A 47 -1.90 -10.67 26.81
N ALA A 48 -1.75 -11.89 26.30
CA ALA A 48 -2.83 -12.80 25.92
C ALA A 48 -3.93 -12.23 24.97
N PRO A 49 -3.62 -11.46 23.92
CA PRO A 49 -4.63 -10.81 23.09
C PRO A 49 -5.35 -11.78 22.14
N LEU A 50 -6.56 -12.26 22.47
CA LEU A 50 -7.29 -13.23 21.63
C LEU A 50 -7.69 -12.75 20.21
N THR A 51 -7.49 -11.47 19.89
CA THR A 51 -7.72 -10.89 18.56
C THR A 51 -6.63 -9.91 18.16
N VAL A 52 -6.40 -9.76 16.86
CA VAL A 52 -5.49 -8.75 16.31
C VAL A 52 -5.90 -7.35 16.74
N GLN A 53 -7.20 -7.06 16.83
CA GLN A 53 -7.67 -5.74 17.24
C GLN A 53 -7.29 -5.44 18.71
N ALA A 54 -7.34 -6.45 19.59
CA ALA A 54 -6.84 -6.31 20.95
C ALA A 54 -5.31 -6.10 20.95
N ALA A 55 -4.56 -6.87 20.16
CA ALA A 55 -3.12 -6.74 20.05
C ALA A 55 -2.67 -5.36 19.50
N VAL A 56 -3.44 -4.76 18.57
CA VAL A 56 -3.16 -3.42 18.01
C VAL A 56 -3.52 -2.31 18.99
N ARG A 57 -4.53 -2.52 19.84
CA ARG A 57 -4.93 -1.56 20.88
C ARG A 57 -4.05 -1.62 22.13
N ASP A 58 -3.12 -2.57 22.20
CA ASP A 58 -2.15 -2.66 23.29
C ASP A 58 -1.21 -1.44 23.28
N PRO A 59 -1.25 -0.57 24.31
CA PRO A 59 -0.38 0.60 24.38
C PRO A 59 1.10 0.23 24.41
N ASP A 60 1.43 -0.93 24.97
CA ASP A 60 2.81 -1.41 25.11
C ASP A 60 3.31 -2.13 23.85
N ARG A 61 2.43 -2.34 22.87
CA ARG A 61 2.68 -3.04 21.60
C ARG A 61 3.47 -4.33 21.80
N ARG A 62 3.13 -5.13 22.82
CA ARG A 62 3.89 -6.32 23.23
C ARG A 62 3.93 -7.35 22.12
N TRP A 63 2.81 -7.56 21.44
CA TRP A 63 2.73 -8.43 20.27
C TRP A 63 3.68 -7.98 19.15
N GLU A 64 3.71 -6.67 18.85
CA GLU A 64 4.59 -6.13 17.81
C GLU A 64 6.06 -6.38 18.15
N ARG A 65 6.47 -6.11 19.40
CA ARG A 65 7.83 -6.39 19.88
C ARG A 65 8.17 -7.88 19.82
N PHE A 66 7.28 -8.74 20.31
CA PHE A 66 7.46 -10.19 20.28
C PHE A 66 7.68 -10.74 18.86
N VAL A 67 6.91 -10.25 17.88
CA VAL A 67 7.07 -10.65 16.47
C VAL A 67 8.34 -10.03 15.86
N ARG A 68 8.67 -8.79 16.20
CA ARG A 68 9.84 -8.06 15.69
C ARG A 68 11.16 -8.68 16.18
N GLU A 69 11.24 -8.99 17.46
CA GLU A 69 12.38 -9.63 18.12
C GLU A 69 12.46 -11.14 17.84
N ARG A 70 11.43 -11.70 17.20
CA ARG A 70 11.32 -13.13 16.89
C ARG A 70 11.42 -14.03 18.13
N ALA A 71 10.92 -13.56 19.27
CA ALA A 71 10.98 -14.30 20.54
C ALA A 71 10.21 -15.64 20.49
N TYR A 72 9.28 -15.81 19.54
CA TYR A 72 8.62 -17.09 19.27
C TYR A 72 9.56 -18.20 18.78
N LEU A 73 10.71 -17.87 18.16
CA LEU A 73 11.62 -18.89 17.61
C LEU A 73 12.26 -19.78 18.68
N SER A 74 12.50 -19.23 19.87
CA SER A 74 13.13 -19.95 20.98
C SER A 74 12.12 -20.53 21.98
N ARG A 75 10.86 -20.08 21.93
CA ARG A 75 9.85 -20.38 22.95
C ARG A 75 8.66 -21.18 22.44
N CYS A 76 8.51 -21.30 21.12
CA CYS A 76 7.43 -22.06 20.51
C CYS A 76 7.94 -23.24 19.69
N ASP A 77 7.05 -24.19 19.46
CA ASP A 77 7.30 -25.29 18.52
C ASP A 77 7.62 -24.76 17.12
N THR A 78 8.53 -25.46 16.46
CA THR A 78 9.09 -25.21 15.12
C THR A 78 8.00 -25.01 14.06
N ASP A 79 6.87 -25.72 14.18
CA ASP A 79 5.75 -25.61 13.23
C ASP A 79 4.95 -24.33 13.41
N LEU A 80 4.70 -23.89 14.65
CA LEU A 80 4.01 -22.63 14.91
C LEU A 80 4.91 -21.43 14.58
N ALA A 81 6.19 -21.52 14.95
CA ALA A 81 7.21 -20.56 14.59
C ALA A 81 7.30 -20.37 13.06
N ARG A 82 7.29 -21.46 12.28
CA ARG A 82 7.24 -21.41 10.81
C ARG A 82 5.97 -20.71 10.28
N ARG A 83 4.81 -20.97 10.88
CA ARG A 83 3.54 -20.33 10.49
C ARG A 83 3.57 -18.81 10.73
N ILE A 84 4.06 -18.38 11.89
CA ILE A 84 4.21 -16.95 12.22
C ILE A 84 5.17 -16.28 11.23
N ASP A 85 6.30 -16.89 10.95
CA ASP A 85 7.33 -16.31 10.07
C ASP A 85 6.89 -16.29 8.60
N ALA A 86 6.17 -17.32 8.14
CA ALA A 86 5.55 -17.36 6.82
C ALA A 86 4.46 -16.29 6.66
N PHE A 87 3.60 -16.13 7.67
CA PHE A 87 2.58 -15.07 7.70
C PHE A 87 3.23 -13.69 7.62
N ARG A 88 4.25 -13.43 8.44
CA ARG A 88 4.99 -12.17 8.44
C ARG A 88 5.59 -11.83 7.08
N ARG A 89 6.26 -12.79 6.41
CA ARG A 89 6.82 -12.58 5.07
C ARG A 89 5.73 -12.29 4.04
N ARG A 90 4.64 -13.06 4.06
CA ARG A 90 3.52 -12.89 3.12
C ARG A 90 2.82 -11.54 3.31
N SER A 91 2.58 -11.13 4.55
CA SER A 91 2.00 -9.82 4.87
C SER A 91 2.91 -8.69 4.40
N LEU A 92 4.22 -8.76 4.67
CA LEU A 92 5.18 -7.74 4.21
C LEU A 92 5.12 -7.58 2.69
N LEU A 93 5.26 -8.68 1.95
CA LEU A 93 5.20 -8.68 0.47
C LEU A 93 3.87 -8.11 -0.04
N THR A 94 2.76 -8.48 0.61
CA THR A 94 1.43 -8.03 0.20
C THR A 94 1.27 -6.53 0.44
N PHE A 95 1.65 -6.02 1.60
CA PHE A 95 1.57 -4.58 1.91
C PHE A 95 2.50 -3.76 1.02
N THR A 96 3.71 -4.24 0.73
CA THR A 96 4.62 -3.55 -0.21
C THR A 96 4.04 -3.52 -1.63
N SER A 97 3.48 -4.63 -2.11
CA SER A 97 2.85 -4.68 -3.44
C SER A 97 1.64 -3.76 -3.53
N ILE A 98 0.80 -3.73 -2.48
CA ILE A 98 -0.31 -2.79 -2.36
C ILE A 98 0.25 -1.36 -2.44
N ALA A 99 1.20 -0.97 -1.59
CA ALA A 99 1.77 0.38 -1.59
C ALA A 99 2.34 0.80 -2.96
N ILE A 100 3.06 -0.09 -3.65
CA ILE A 100 3.63 0.17 -4.98
C ILE A 100 2.51 0.39 -6.01
N VAL A 101 1.52 -0.49 -6.08
CA VAL A 101 0.41 -0.37 -7.03
C VAL A 101 -0.41 0.90 -6.74
N GLY A 102 -0.65 1.19 -5.46
CA GLY A 102 -1.34 2.41 -5.03
C GLY A 102 -0.59 3.67 -5.46
N ALA A 103 0.73 3.71 -5.30
CA ALA A 103 1.56 4.83 -5.76
C ALA A 103 1.54 4.99 -7.29
N VAL A 104 1.58 3.88 -8.05
CA VAL A 104 1.47 3.92 -9.52
C VAL A 104 0.12 4.46 -9.96
N VAL A 105 -0.99 4.02 -9.35
CA VAL A 105 -2.34 4.52 -9.66
C VAL A 105 -2.43 6.02 -9.34
N LEU A 106 -1.94 6.45 -8.18
CA LEU A 106 -1.96 7.85 -7.78
C LEU A 106 -1.13 8.73 -8.73
N TYR A 107 0.05 8.25 -9.15
CA TYR A 107 0.89 8.92 -10.13
C TYR A 107 0.19 9.06 -11.48
N CYS A 108 -0.45 8.00 -11.98
CA CYS A 108 -1.22 8.04 -13.22
C CYS A 108 -2.39 9.03 -13.15
N LEU A 109 -3.07 9.12 -12.01
CA LEU A 109 -4.15 10.11 -11.81
C LEU A 109 -3.61 11.54 -11.78
N TRP A 110 -2.49 11.77 -11.08
CA TRP A 110 -1.86 13.10 -11.02
C TRP A 110 -1.43 13.60 -12.40
N GLN A 111 -0.90 12.73 -13.26
CA GLN A 111 -0.56 13.08 -14.65
C GLN A 111 -1.78 13.47 -15.50
N VAL A 112 -2.99 13.03 -15.14
CA VAL A 112 -4.24 13.39 -15.84
C VAL A 112 -4.78 14.75 -15.36
N GLU A 113 -4.53 15.14 -14.11
CA GLU A 113 -5.00 16.40 -13.52
C GLU A 113 -4.10 17.61 -13.80
N LEU A 114 -2.88 17.42 -14.31
CA LEU A 114 -2.06 18.52 -14.80
C LEU A 114 -2.60 18.94 -16.19
N PRO A 115 -3.24 20.12 -16.33
CA PRO A 115 -3.47 20.64 -17.66
C PRO A 115 -2.10 20.79 -18.32
N SER A 116 -1.95 20.21 -19.50
CA SER A 116 -0.92 20.54 -20.47
C SER A 116 -1.11 21.97 -20.98
N GLY A 117 -1.19 22.94 -20.07
CA GLY A 117 -1.04 24.34 -20.37
C GLY A 117 0.44 24.60 -20.63
N SER A 118 0.86 24.45 -21.88
CA SER A 118 1.97 25.25 -22.39
C SER A 118 1.41 26.64 -22.75
N PRO A 119 1.75 27.71 -22.02
CA PRO A 119 1.44 29.06 -22.46
C PRO A 119 2.59 29.52 -23.36
N ARG A 120 2.24 29.78 -24.63
CA ARG A 120 2.95 30.58 -25.67
C ARG A 120 3.27 29.79 -26.93
N ASP A 121 2.27 29.71 -27.80
CA ASP A 121 2.51 30.07 -29.20
C ASP A 121 1.29 30.83 -29.74
N SER A 122 0.85 31.84 -28.99
CA SER A 122 0.04 32.93 -29.53
C SER A 122 1.01 33.90 -30.19
N ARG A 123 1.46 33.61 -31.41
CA ARG A 123 2.04 34.67 -32.24
C ARG A 123 0.92 35.65 -32.57
N PRO A 124 1.01 36.92 -32.15
CA PRO A 124 0.13 37.93 -32.69
C PRO A 124 0.45 38.10 -34.18
N CYS A 125 -0.59 38.23 -35.00
CA CYS A 125 -0.49 38.80 -36.33
C CYS A 125 0.24 40.14 -36.23
N LEU A 126 1.46 40.22 -36.77
CA LEU A 126 2.13 41.48 -37.05
C LEU A 126 2.31 41.58 -38.55
N SER A 127 1.40 42.36 -39.12
CA SER A 127 1.49 43.05 -40.39
C SER A 127 2.75 43.91 -40.45
N VAL A 128 3.16 44.24 -41.68
CA VAL A 128 4.18 45.25 -42.07
C VAL A 128 5.62 44.73 -42.14
N GLU A 129 6.05 44.39 -43.36
CA GLU A 129 7.15 45.14 -44.01
C GLU A 129 7.07 44.97 -45.54
N GLU A 130 6.49 45.97 -46.20
CA GLU A 130 6.70 46.27 -47.61
C GLU A 130 8.14 46.73 -47.84
N ARG A 131 8.75 46.35 -48.97
CA ARG A 131 9.55 47.19 -49.91
C ARG A 131 10.48 46.33 -50.80
N PRO A 132 10.98 46.86 -51.93
CA PRO A 132 10.34 47.79 -52.88
C PRO A 132 10.47 47.30 -54.35
N CYS A 133 9.72 47.95 -55.24
CA CYS A 133 9.82 47.86 -56.69
C CYS A 133 11.26 48.05 -57.18
N ALA A 134 11.74 47.09 -57.97
CA ALA A 134 12.89 47.27 -58.84
C ALA A 134 12.36 47.44 -60.27
N ASP A 135 12.03 48.68 -60.64
CA ASP A 135 11.99 49.14 -62.02
C ASP A 135 13.20 50.07 -62.21
N LEU A 136 14.19 49.59 -62.96
CA LEU A 136 15.27 50.40 -63.51
C LEU A 136 15.05 50.51 -65.02
N VAL A 137 14.72 51.75 -65.42
CA VAL A 137 15.05 52.50 -66.65
C VAL A 137 15.53 51.69 -67.85
#